data_AF-A0A353XQB0-F1
#
_entry.id   AF-A0A353XQB0-F1
#
_cell.length_a   1.000
_cell.length_b   1.000
_cell.length_c   1.000
_cell.angle_alpha   90.00
_cell.angle_beta   90.00
_cell.angle_gamma   90.00
#
_symmetry.space_group_name_H-M   'P 1'
#
loop_
_entity.id
_entity.type
_entity.pdbx_description
1 polymer ?
#
loop_
_entity_poly.entity_id
_entity_poly.type
_entity_poly.pdbx_seq_one_letter_code
_entity_poly.pdbx_strand_id
1 'polypeptide(L)' 'NAYKFKRAIPNSQLVVFDNLGHVPQEEDPEATAAAVMQFLQQSK' A
#
# COMPACT_ATOMS: atom_id res chain seq x y z
N ASN A 1 -6.26 -2.51 12.39
CA ASN A 1 -5.92 -3.86 11.88
C ASN A 1 -4.66 -3.93 11.01
N ALA A 2 -4.35 -2.90 10.20
CA ALA A 2 -3.20 -2.91 9.28
C ALA A 2 -1.87 -3.46 9.85
N TYR A 3 -1.39 -2.93 10.97
CA TYR A 3 -0.13 -3.39 11.60
C TYR A 3 -0.17 -4.85 12.09
N LYS A 4 -1.35 -5.35 12.50
CA LYS A 4 -1.52 -6.76 12.88
C LYS A 4 -1.28 -7.66 11.65
N PHE A 5 -1.80 -7.27 10.48
CA PHE A 5 -1.61 -8.02 9.25
C PHE A 5 -0.18 -7.93 8.73
N LYS A 6 0.46 -6.75 8.76
CA LYS A 6 1.89 -6.60 8.43
C LYS A 6 2.76 -7.59 9.22
N ARG A 7 2.48 -7.75 10.52
CA ARG A 7 3.22 -8.68 11.37
C ARG A 7 2.90 -10.15 11.07
N ALA A 8 1.66 -10.45 10.68
CA ALA A 8 1.19 -11.82 10.48
C ALA A 8 1.53 -12.38 9.10
N ILE A 9 1.81 -11.54 8.10
CA ILE A 9 2.08 -11.95 6.72
C ILE A 9 3.57 -11.70 6.41
N PRO A 10 4.43 -12.74 6.40
CA PRO A 10 5.85 -12.60 6.05
C PRO A 10 6.05 -12.00 4.66
N ASN A 11 7.11 -11.21 4.49
CA ASN A 11 7.47 -10.52 3.24
C ASN A 11 6.41 -9.53 2.71
N SER A 12 5.39 -9.20 3.49
CA SER A 12 4.43 -8.16 3.15
C SER A 12 4.95 -6.76 3.46
N GLN A 13 4.40 -5.76 2.76
CA GLN A 13 4.65 -4.36 3.00
C GLN A 13 3.36 -3.65 3.39
N LEU A 14 3.48 -2.61 4.22
CA LEU A 14 2.35 -1.76 4.62
C LEU A 14 2.66 -0.33 4.22
N VAL A 15 1.77 0.25 3.40
CA VAL A 15 1.75 1.66 3.03
C VAL A 15 0.49 2.28 3.63
N VAL A 16 0.61 3.45 4.25
CA VAL A 16 -0.51 4.20 4.84
C VAL A 16 -0.60 5.53 4.13
N PHE A 17 -1.81 5.91 3.72
CA PHE A 17 -2.10 7.19 3.09
C PHE A 17 -2.95 8.01 4.07
N ASP A 18 -2.32 8.97 4.76
CA ASP A 18 -2.96 9.69 5.88
C ASP A 18 -4.19 10.52 5.47
N ASN A 19 -4.28 10.89 4.19
CA ASN A 19 -5.31 11.78 3.65
C ASN A 19 -6.38 11.06 2.81
N LEU A 20 -6.34 9.72 2.71
CA LEU A 20 -7.29 8.94 1.90
C LEU A 20 -8.23 8.10 2.77
N GLY A 21 -9.45 7.93 2.29
CA GLY A 21 -10.51 7.21 2.96
C GLY A 21 -10.60 5.72 2.59
N HIS A 22 -11.83 5.27 2.34
CA HIS A 22 -12.15 3.84 2.17
C HIS A 22 -11.66 3.28 0.84
N VAL A 23 -11.63 4.11 -0.21
CA VAL A 23 -11.37 3.67 -1.59
C VAL A 23 -10.19 4.46 -2.15
N PRO A 24 -8.97 4.23 -1.62
CA PRO A 24 -7.82 5.09 -1.91
C PRO A 24 -7.47 5.11 -3.40
N GLN A 25 -7.73 4.03 -4.15
CA GLN A 25 -7.51 4.00 -5.60
C GLN A 25 -8.48 4.86 -6.42
N GLU A 26 -9.65 5.24 -5.86
CA GLU A 26 -10.57 6.19 -6.50
C GLU A 26 -10.30 7.63 -6.02
N GLU A 27 -9.87 7.79 -4.77
CA GLU A 27 -9.62 9.09 -4.14
C GLU A 27 -8.29 9.73 -4.59
N ASP A 28 -7.23 8.93 -4.75
CA ASP A 28 -5.95 9.34 -5.35
C ASP A 28 -5.33 8.17 -6.15
N PRO A 29 -5.75 8.00 -7.43
CA PRO A 29 -5.27 6.91 -8.27
C PRO A 29 -3.76 6.98 -8.54
N GLU A 30 -3.19 8.18 -8.60
CA GLU A 30 -1.78 8.37 -8.94
C GLU A 30 -0.87 7.91 -7.78
N ALA A 31 -1.14 8.39 -6.56
CA ALA A 31 -0.35 7.99 -5.40
C ALA A 31 -0.45 6.49 -5.10
N THR A 32 -1.64 5.92 -5.23
CA THR A 32 -1.86 4.49 -5.00
C THR A 32 -1.22 3.61 -6.08
N ALA A 33 -1.34 3.98 -7.35
CA ALA A 33 -0.66 3.26 -8.44
C ALA A 33 0.87 3.34 -8.30
N ALA A 34 1.42 4.50 -7.91
CA ALA A 34 2.86 4.67 -7.69
C ALA A 34 3.40 3.73 -6.60
N ALA A 35 2.67 3.55 -5.49
CA ALA A 35 3.05 2.63 -4.42
C ALA A 35 3.12 1.17 -4.92
N VAL A 36 2.16 0.75 -5.77
CA VAL A 36 2.17 -0.58 -6.40
C VAL A 36 3.35 -0.73 -7.35
N MET A 37 3.63 0.29 -8.18
CA MET A 37 4.78 0.26 -9.10
C MET A 37 6.12 0.14 -8.37
N GLN A 38 6.29 0.86 -7.25
CA GLN A 38 7.49 0.75 -6.41
C GLN A 38 7.65 -0.67 -5.86
N PHE A 39 6.57 -1.31 -5.40
CA PHE A 39 6.60 -2.69 -4.93
C PHE A 39 7.07 -3.66 -6.03
N LEU A 40 6.54 -3.52 -7.25
CA LEU A 40 6.92 -4.37 -8.38
C LEU A 40 8.39 -4.20 -8.78
N GLN A 41 8.94 -2.99 -8.66
CA GLN A 41 10.35 -2.72 -8.97
C GLN A 41 11.33 -3.32 -7.96
N GLN A 42 10.91 -3.54 -6.71
CA GLN A 42 11.74 -4.14 -5.67
C GLN A 42 11.91 -5.67 -5.83
N SER A 43 11.08 -6.31 -6.66
CA SER A 43 11.12 -7.75 -6.91
C SER A 43 11.99 -8.14 -8.10
N LYS A 44 12.94 -7.26 -8.49
CA LYS A 44 13.99 -7.57 -9.46
C LYS A 44 15.26 -8.05 -8.79
#